data_AF-A0A382WQA9-F1
#
_entry.id   AF-A0A382WQA9-F1
#
_cell.length_a   1.000
_cell.length_b   1.000
_cell.length_c   1.000
_cell.angle_alpha   90.00
_cell.angle_beta   90.00
_cell.angle_gamma   90.00
#
_symmetry.space_group_name_H-M   'P 1'
#
loop_
_entity.id
_entity.type
_entity.pdbx_description
1 polymer ?
#
loop_
_entity_poly.entity_id
_entity_poly.type
_entity_poly.pdbx_seq_one_letter_code
_entity_poly.pdbx_strand_id
1 'polypeptide(L)'
;MATNIVDFLVIGGGIIGISIARELKYRNPDSSICVLEKEFQCGLHASSRNSGVLHAGFYYTASTLKARFTKEGNKRLTEYCDVKNLAIKKCGKLVVAQNESELVWLNELMLRAKKNGVPLELITAEECQSIEP
;
A
#
# COMPACT_ATOMS: atom_id res chain seq x y z
N MET A 1 -25.26 31.68 -12.70
CA MET A 1 -24.77 30.29 -12.75
C MET A 1 -25.06 29.68 -11.39
N ALA A 2 -25.72 28.52 -11.32
CA ALA A 2 -25.92 27.85 -10.04
C ALA A 2 -24.53 27.45 -9.51
N THR A 3 -24.14 28.02 -8.37
CA THR A 3 -23.01 27.51 -7.60
C THR A 3 -23.43 26.16 -7.04
N ASN A 4 -22.86 25.09 -7.57
CA ASN A 4 -22.95 23.77 -6.95
C ASN A 4 -22.12 23.81 -5.67
N ILE A 5 -22.76 24.21 -4.57
CA ILE A 5 -22.16 24.16 -3.24
C ILE A 5 -22.09 22.69 -2.84
N VAL A 6 -20.89 22.26 -2.43
CA VAL A 6 -20.66 20.94 -1.86
C VAL A 6 -19.92 21.07 -0.53
N ASP A 7 -20.13 20.13 0.38
CA ASP A 7 -19.48 20.14 1.69
C ASP A 7 -17.97 19.82 1.58
N PHE A 8 -17.62 18.90 0.67
CA PHE A 8 -16.24 18.53 0.40
C PHE A 8 -15.91 18.55 -1.09
N LEU A 9 -14.81 19.19 -1.45
CA LEU A 9 -14.19 19.15 -2.77
C LEU A 9 -12.86 18.42 -2.70
N VAL A 10 -12.70 17.35 -3.47
CA VAL A 10 -11.45 16.59 -3.61
C VAL A 10 -10.91 16.80 -5.02
N ILE A 11 -9.68 17.30 -5.14
CA ILE A 11 -9.01 17.51 -6.43
C ILE A 11 -8.02 16.36 -6.66
N GLY A 12 -8.27 15.56 -7.69
CA GLY A 12 -7.52 14.38 -8.10
C GLY A 12 -8.30 13.07 -7.86
N GLY A 13 -8.59 12.35 -8.94
CA GLY A 13 -9.25 11.04 -8.96
C GLY A 13 -8.28 9.85 -8.92
N GLY A 14 -7.09 10.03 -8.34
CA GLY A 14 -6.18 8.93 -8.05
C GLY A 14 -6.61 8.13 -6.81
N ILE A 15 -5.89 7.04 -6.50
CA ILE A 15 -6.21 6.15 -5.37
C ILE A 15 -6.29 6.90 -4.03
N ILE A 16 -5.45 7.94 -3.85
CA ILE A 16 -5.46 8.78 -2.65
C ILE A 16 -6.74 9.61 -2.58
N GLY A 17 -7.07 10.36 -3.65
CA GLY A 17 -8.26 11.21 -3.67
C GLY A 17 -9.57 10.42 -3.54
N ILE A 18 -9.68 9.29 -4.24
CA ILE A 18 -10.84 8.40 -4.11
C ILE A 18 -10.93 7.79 -2.70
N SER A 19 -9.81 7.40 -2.10
CA SER A 19 -9.80 6.89 -0.72
C SER A 19 -10.24 7.95 0.28
N ILE A 20 -9.81 9.20 0.11
CA ILE A 20 -10.24 10.33 0.94
C ILE A 20 -11.75 10.57 0.75
N ALA A 21 -12.23 10.66 -0.48
CA ALA A 21 -13.66 10.87 -0.77
C ALA A 21 -14.54 9.76 -0.17
N ARG A 22 -14.10 8.50 -0.29
CA ARG A 22 -14.80 7.35 0.31
C ARG A 22 -14.87 7.46 1.84
N GLU A 23 -13.74 7.78 2.48
CA GLU A 23 -13.68 7.91 3.93
C GLU A 23 -14.51 9.09 4.45
N LEU A 24 -14.49 10.22 3.75
CA LEU A 24 -15.32 11.38 4.05
C LEU A 24 -16.81 11.02 3.97
N LYS A 25 -17.23 10.31 2.90
CA LYS A 25 -18.64 9.88 2.75
C LYS A 25 -19.06 8.89 3.83
N TYR A 26 -18.16 7.95 4.17
CA TYR A 26 -18.41 6.96 5.21
C TYR A 26 -18.61 7.63 6.58
N ARG A 27 -17.78 8.61 6.93
CA ARG A 27 -17.87 9.34 8.21
C ARG A 27 -18.98 10.39 8.25
N ASN A 28 -19.36 10.94 7.10
CA ASN A 28 -20.37 11.99 6.96
C ASN A 28 -21.40 11.58 5.90
N PRO A 29 -22.32 10.64 6.22
CA PRO A 29 -23.23 10.06 5.23
C PRO A 29 -24.09 11.09 4.48
N ASP A 30 -24.46 12.20 5.14
CA ASP A 30 -25.30 13.24 4.55
C ASP A 30 -24.51 14.29 3.76
N SER A 31 -23.17 14.26 3.82
CA SER A 31 -22.34 15.22 3.10
C SER A 31 -22.37 15.00 1.60
N SER A 32 -22.36 16.10 0.87
CA SER A 32 -22.13 16.19 -0.56
C SER A 32 -20.62 16.25 -0.84
N ILE A 33 -20.16 15.38 -1.73
CA ILE A 33 -18.73 15.27 -2.08
C ILE A 33 -18.59 15.36 -3.59
N CYS A 34 -17.78 16.32 -4.04
CA CYS A 34 -17.36 16.43 -5.43
C CYS A 34 -15.91 15.99 -5.57
N VAL A 35 -15.63 15.09 -6.51
CA VAL A 35 -14.26 14.74 -6.91
C VAL A 35 -14.03 15.30 -8.31
N LEU A 36 -13.03 16.16 -8.45
CA LEU A 36 -12.60 16.68 -9.74
C LEU A 36 -11.35 15.93 -10.19
N GLU A 37 -11.42 15.30 -11.36
CA GLU A 37 -10.30 14.68 -12.05
C GLU A 37 -10.13 15.39 -13.40
N LYS A 38 -8.90 15.73 -13.77
CA LYS A 38 -8.60 16.39 -15.04
C LYS A 38 -8.70 15.43 -16.22
N GLU A 39 -8.46 14.15 -15.96
CA GLU A 39 -8.57 13.08 -16.94
C GLU A 39 -10.01 12.61 -17.14
N PHE A 40 -10.27 11.96 -18.27
CA PHE A 40 -11.59 11.40 -18.60
C PHE A 40 -11.98 10.20 -17.72
N GLN A 41 -11.03 9.61 -16.99
CA GLN A 41 -11.22 8.51 -16.05
C GLN A 41 -10.33 8.69 -14.83
N CYS A 42 -10.76 8.11 -13.69
CA CYS A 42 -9.97 8.07 -12.47
C CYS A 42 -8.71 7.20 -12.65
N GLY A 43 -7.65 7.56 -11.92
CA GLY A 43 -6.49 6.69 -11.74
C GLY A 43 -5.52 6.58 -12.92
N LEU A 44 -5.66 7.35 -14.01
CA LEU A 44 -4.82 7.21 -15.22
C LEU A 44 -3.32 7.59 -15.07
N HIS A 45 -2.95 8.18 -13.93
CA HIS A 45 -1.57 8.58 -13.60
C HIS A 45 -0.87 7.53 -12.73
N ALA A 46 -0.20 7.93 -11.64
CA ALA A 46 0.60 7.04 -10.80
C ALA A 46 -0.20 5.85 -10.21
N SER A 47 -1.52 5.99 -10.04
CA SER A 47 -2.37 4.92 -9.50
C SER A 47 -2.55 3.73 -10.44
N SER A 48 -2.45 3.92 -11.76
CA SER A 48 -2.42 2.82 -12.75
C SER A 48 -1.00 2.45 -13.20
N ARG A 49 0.01 3.23 -12.79
CA ARG A 49 1.42 3.09 -13.22
C ARG A 49 2.32 2.79 -12.01
N ASN A 50 2.03 1.68 -11.34
CA ASN A 50 2.82 1.16 -10.23
C ASN A 50 2.85 -0.38 -10.29
N SER A 51 3.66 -1.00 -9.45
CA SER A 51 3.83 -2.46 -9.43
C SER A 51 2.64 -3.24 -8.88
N GLY A 52 1.63 -2.58 -8.31
CA GLY A 52 0.49 -3.22 -7.66
C GLY A 52 0.83 -3.96 -6.37
N VAL A 53 2.04 -3.79 -5.83
CA VAL A 53 2.51 -4.53 -4.64
C VAL A 53 1.92 -3.95 -3.36
N LEU A 54 1.22 -4.79 -2.60
CA LEU A 54 0.91 -4.51 -1.20
C LEU A 54 2.17 -4.74 -0.35
N HIS A 55 2.97 -3.70 -0.16
CA HIS A 55 4.21 -3.79 0.61
C HIS A 55 3.95 -4.16 2.08
N ALA A 56 4.77 -5.06 2.64
CA ALA A 56 4.65 -5.52 4.02
C ALA A 56 5.18 -4.52 5.08
N GLY A 57 6.02 -3.56 4.67
CA GLY A 57 6.49 -2.46 5.53
C GLY A 57 7.82 -2.65 6.25
N PHE A 58 8.62 -3.66 5.89
CA PHE A 58 9.94 -3.91 6.50
C PHE A 58 11.09 -3.04 5.95
N TYR A 59 10.92 -2.37 4.80
CA TYR A 59 11.96 -1.52 4.21
C TYR A 59 12.14 -0.17 4.91
N TYR A 60 11.08 0.36 5.52
CA TYR A 60 11.08 1.74 5.99
C TYR A 60 11.70 1.87 7.38
N THR A 61 12.42 2.97 7.60
CA THR A 61 12.91 3.35 8.92
C THR A 61 11.76 3.40 9.91
N ALA A 62 11.98 2.80 11.09
CA ALA A 62 10.99 2.72 12.15
C ALA A 62 10.51 4.11 12.58
N SER A 63 9.29 4.17 13.12
CA SER A 63 8.62 5.39 13.61
C SER A 63 8.30 6.44 12.54
N THR A 64 8.61 6.19 11.26
CA THR A 64 8.18 7.07 10.15
C THR A 64 6.71 6.87 9.81
N LEU A 65 6.08 7.91 9.24
CA LEU A 65 4.72 7.80 8.70
C LEU A 65 4.63 6.73 7.61
N LYS A 66 5.67 6.56 6.78
CA LYS A 66 5.70 5.50 5.77
C LYS A 66 5.68 4.10 6.39
N ALA A 67 6.49 3.86 7.43
CA ALA A 67 6.47 2.58 8.14
C ALA A 67 5.10 2.28 8.73
N ARG A 68 4.52 3.25 9.45
CA ARG A 68 3.19 3.13 10.07
C ARG A 68 2.10 2.88 9.03
N PHE A 69 1.98 3.78 8.04
CA PHE A 69 0.91 3.72 7.03
C PHE A 69 1.06 2.55 6.06
N THR A 70 2.27 2.05 5.79
CA THR A 70 2.41 0.84 4.98
C THR A 70 1.84 -0.36 5.70
N LYS A 71 2.20 -0.56 6.98
CA LYS A 71 1.71 -1.69 7.77
C LYS A 71 0.19 -1.63 7.93
N GLU A 72 -0.32 -0.49 8.37
CA GLU A 72 -1.75 -0.27 8.57
C GLU A 72 -2.54 -0.33 7.26
N GLY A 73 -2.00 0.30 6.21
CA GLY A 73 -2.60 0.33 4.88
C GLY A 73 -2.63 -1.05 4.22
N ASN A 74 -1.57 -1.85 4.36
CA ASN A 74 -1.54 -3.24 3.88
C ASN A 74 -2.67 -4.07 4.53
N LYS A 75 -2.78 -4.01 5.87
CA LYS A 75 -3.83 -4.71 6.60
C LYS A 75 -5.22 -4.28 6.12
N ARG A 76 -5.51 -2.98 6.14
CA ARG A 76 -6.83 -2.45 5.77
C ARG A 76 -7.20 -2.70 4.31
N LEU A 77 -6.24 -2.60 3.39
CA LEU A 77 -6.49 -2.86 1.98
C LEU A 77 -6.72 -4.34 1.72
N THR A 78 -5.98 -5.22 2.41
CA THR A 78 -6.22 -6.67 2.36
C THR A 78 -7.64 -7.01 2.83
N GLU A 79 -8.03 -6.50 3.99
CA GLU A 79 -9.39 -6.67 4.53
C GLU A 79 -10.46 -6.12 3.58
N TYR A 80 -10.23 -4.93 3.01
CA TYR A 80 -11.15 -4.33 2.05
C TYR A 80 -11.32 -5.18 0.79
N CYS A 81 -10.23 -5.67 0.22
CA CYS A 81 -10.27 -6.54 -0.95
C CYS A 81 -10.95 -7.88 -0.64
N ASP A 82 -10.65 -8.49 0.51
CA ASP A 82 -11.30 -9.74 0.94
C ASP A 82 -12.83 -9.54 1.07
N VAL A 83 -13.29 -8.45 1.71
CA VAL A 83 -14.72 -8.11 1.85
C VAL A 83 -15.39 -7.80 0.51
N LYS A 84 -14.68 -7.13 -0.41
CA LYS A 84 -15.21 -6.74 -1.72
C LYS A 84 -15.00 -7.78 -2.81
N ASN A 85 -14.43 -8.93 -2.48
CA ASN A 85 -14.05 -9.98 -3.42
C ASN A 85 -13.18 -9.43 -4.58
N LEU A 86 -12.20 -8.59 -4.23
CA LEU A 86 -11.19 -8.06 -5.16
C LEU A 86 -9.95 -8.94 -5.11
N ALA A 87 -9.36 -9.20 -6.27
CA ALA A 87 -8.22 -10.08 -6.39
C ALA A 87 -6.98 -9.53 -5.66
N ILE A 88 -6.40 -10.35 -4.77
CA ILE A 88 -5.05 -10.19 -4.22
C ILE A 88 -4.31 -11.50 -4.41
N LYS A 89 -3.17 -11.45 -5.11
CA LYS A 89 -2.24 -12.59 -5.18
C LYS A 89 -1.39 -12.61 -3.91
N LYS A 90 -1.72 -13.46 -2.94
CA LYS A 90 -0.99 -13.62 -1.66
C LYS A 90 0.27 -14.48 -1.85
N CYS A 91 1.19 -14.05 -2.71
CA CYS A 91 2.39 -14.82 -3.10
C CYS A 91 3.64 -14.59 -2.25
N GLY A 92 3.59 -13.71 -1.25
CA GLY A 92 4.77 -13.34 -0.47
C GLY A 92 5.76 -12.47 -1.25
N LYS A 93 6.95 -12.28 -0.68
CA LYS A 93 8.07 -11.54 -1.28
C LYS A 93 9.39 -12.14 -0.79
N LEU A 94 10.28 -12.45 -1.74
CA LEU A 94 11.67 -12.77 -1.46
C LEU A 94 12.55 -11.52 -1.61
N VAL A 95 13.55 -11.39 -0.74
CA VAL A 95 14.65 -10.43 -0.88
C VAL A 95 15.93 -11.24 -0.84
N VAL A 96 16.66 -11.24 -1.95
CA VAL A 96 17.80 -12.12 -2.16
C VAL A 96 19.07 -11.28 -2.12
N ALA A 97 20.06 -11.71 -1.33
CA ALA A 97 21.42 -11.20 -1.41
C ALA A 97 22.17 -11.97 -2.49
N GLN A 98 22.80 -11.26 -3.44
CA GLN A 98 23.52 -11.88 -4.55
C GLN A 98 24.97 -12.25 -4.20
N ASN A 99 25.48 -11.74 -3.08
CA ASN A 99 26.84 -11.93 -2.62
C ASN A 99 26.92 -11.68 -1.10
N GLU A 100 28.04 -12.05 -0.49
CA GLU A 100 28.25 -11.93 0.96
C GLU A 100 28.15 -10.48 1.47
N SER A 101 28.58 -9.50 0.65
CA SER A 101 28.54 -8.09 1.04
C SER A 101 27.12 -7.56 1.21
N GLU A 102 26.13 -8.20 0.56
CA GLU A 102 24.72 -7.84 0.67
C GLU A 102 24.03 -8.43 1.90
N LEU A 103 24.64 -9.41 2.59
CA LEU A 103 24.07 -10.00 3.81
C LEU A 103 23.89 -8.96 4.91
N VAL A 104 24.72 -7.92 4.95
CA VAL A 104 24.55 -6.79 5.88
C VAL A 104 23.19 -6.10 5.71
N TRP A 105 22.70 -6.00 4.47
CA TRP A 105 21.40 -5.39 4.18
C TRP A 105 20.24 -6.29 4.59
N LEU A 106 20.35 -7.61 4.41
CA LEU A 106 19.34 -8.54 4.91
C LEU A 106 19.22 -8.47 6.43
N ASN A 107 20.35 -8.42 7.14
CA ASN A 107 20.38 -8.23 8.59
C ASN A 107 19.72 -6.90 9.01
N GLU A 108 19.96 -5.82 8.27
CA GLU A 108 19.31 -4.54 8.54
C GLU A 108 17.79 -4.62 8.32
N LEU A 109 17.34 -5.26 7.25
CA LEU A 109 15.91 -5.46 6.97
C LEU A 109 15.24 -6.28 8.06
N MET A 110 15.90 -7.31 8.61
CA MET A 110 15.39 -8.07 9.77
C MET A 110 15.22 -7.19 11.01
N LEU A 111 16.19 -6.31 11.29
CA LEU A 111 16.08 -5.36 12.40
C LEU A 111 14.93 -4.37 12.20
N ARG A 112 14.78 -3.82 10.99
CA ARG A 112 13.69 -2.90 10.64
C ARG A 112 12.33 -3.59 10.72
N ALA A 113 12.23 -4.83 10.23
CA ALA A 113 11.02 -5.65 10.32
C ALA A 113 10.59 -5.87 11.77
N LYS A 114 11.53 -6.25 12.64
CA LYS A 114 11.28 -6.41 14.08
C LYS A 114 10.76 -5.12 14.71
N LYS A 115 11.41 -3.97 14.43
CA LYS A 115 10.99 -2.65 14.93
C LYS A 115 9.62 -2.22 14.40
N ASN A 116 9.30 -2.56 13.16
CA ASN A 116 8.01 -2.24 12.54
C ASN A 116 6.93 -3.28 12.90
N GLY A 117 7.29 -4.37 13.59
CA GLY A 117 6.41 -5.50 13.89
C GLY A 117 5.86 -6.16 12.63
N VAL A 118 6.72 -6.34 11.63
CA VAL A 118 6.43 -7.04 10.37
C VAL A 118 7.11 -8.42 10.45
N PRO A 119 6.38 -9.52 10.28
CA PRO A 119 6.99 -10.85 10.29
C PRO A 119 7.87 -11.01 9.06
N LEU A 120 9.10 -11.48 9.28
CA LEU A 120 10.05 -11.91 8.27
C LEU A 120 10.77 -13.16 8.77
N GLU A 121 11.21 -13.97 7.82
CA GLU A 121 11.99 -15.17 8.05
C GLU A 121 13.26 -15.08 7.21
N LEU A 122 14.40 -15.46 7.80
CA LEU A 122 15.62 -15.70 7.04
C LEU A 122 15.58 -17.13 6.53
N ILE A 123 15.82 -17.30 5.25
CA ILE A 123 15.84 -18.60 4.59
C ILE A 123 17.20 -18.82 3.92
N THR A 124 17.57 -20.08 3.71
CA THR A 124 18.79 -20.46 3.00
C THR A 124 18.62 -20.33 1.49
N ALA A 125 19.72 -20.46 0.75
CA ALA A 125 19.69 -20.47 -0.71
C ALA A 125 18.89 -21.68 -1.25
N GLU A 126 19.01 -22.84 -0.60
CA GLU A 126 18.28 -24.06 -0.96
C GLU A 126 16.77 -23.92 -0.75
N GLU A 127 16.36 -23.26 0.35
CA GLU A 127 14.96 -22.95 0.62
C GLU A 127 14.42 -21.93 -0.39
N CYS A 128 15.19 -20.90 -0.74
CA CYS A 128 14.84 -19.92 -1.77
C CYS A 128 14.60 -20.60 -3.13
N GLN A 129 15.50 -21.50 -3.54
CA GLN A 129 15.40 -22.28 -4.79
C GLN A 129 14.17 -23.22 -4.79
N SER A 130 13.71 -23.65 -3.61
CA SER A 130 12.50 -24.46 -3.50
C SER A 130 11.21 -23.63 -3.68
N ILE A 131 11.26 -22.33 -3.35
CA ILE A 131 10.12 -21.40 -3.50
C ILE A 131 10.05 -20.85 -4.94
N GLU A 132 11.18 -20.42 -5.49
CA GLU A 132 11.32 -19.91 -6.88
C GLU A 132 12.49 -20.65 -7.58
N PRO A 133 12.22 -21.81 -8.22
CA PRO A 133 13.23 -22.61 -8.94
C PRO A 133 13.73 -21.95 -10.24
#